data_AF-A0A1S9UI08-F1
#
_entry.id   AF-A0A1S9UI08-F1
#
_cell.length_a   1.000
_cell.length_b   1.000
_cell.length_c   1.000
_cell.angle_alpha   90.00
_cell.angle_beta   90.00
_cell.angle_gamma   90.00
#
_symmetry.space_group_name_H-M   'P 1'
#
loop_
_entity.id
_entity.type
_entity.pdbx_description
1 polymer ?
#
loop_
_entity_poly.entity_id
_entity_poly.type
_entity_poly.pdbx_seq_one_letter_code
_entity_poly.pdbx_strand_id
1 'polypeptide(L)'
;MSCQFCPFAKKENQDRVLRISIHQDIYDQLREQRLSMRGKILRSVRPSTVELSFAHSKELHGLHYARYRGVQKVKSQVLMTAIIQNLKKWTKLRSLKQVGLHLTHQIIEETTL
;
A
#
# COMPACT_ATOMS: atom_id res chain seq x y z
N MET A 1 25.73 17.05 35.68
CA MET A 1 25.49 18.38 36.30
C MET A 1 24.35 19.04 35.55
N SER A 2 23.17 19.14 36.16
CA SER A 2 21.99 19.81 35.60
C SER A 2 22.06 21.31 35.87
N CYS A 3 21.73 22.14 34.87
CA CYS A 3 21.70 23.61 34.98
C CYS A 3 20.68 24.07 36.03
N GLN A 4 21.09 24.88 37.01
CA GLN A 4 20.32 25.27 38.19
C GLN A 4 19.14 26.22 37.92
N PHE A 5 19.00 26.77 36.71
CA PHE A 5 17.96 27.76 36.39
C PHE A 5 17.37 27.59 34.98
N CYS A 6 17.50 26.41 34.37
CA CYS A 6 16.94 26.17 33.04
C CYS A 6 15.44 25.85 33.15
N PRO A 7 14.54 26.68 32.57
CA PRO A 7 13.10 26.42 32.61
C PRO A 7 12.68 25.15 31.85
N PHE A 8 13.59 24.61 31.02
CA PHE A 8 13.41 23.36 30.25
C PHE A 8 14.11 22.15 30.89
N ALA A 9 14.61 22.27 32.12
CA ALA A 9 15.19 21.13 32.82
C ALA A 9 14.11 20.06 33.08
N LYS A 10 14.39 18.82 32.64
CA LYS A 10 13.49 17.69 32.81
C LYS A 10 13.16 17.47 34.29
N LYS A 11 11.90 17.61 34.65
CA LYS A 11 11.38 17.28 35.98
C LYS A 11 11.00 15.82 36.02
N GLU A 12 11.72 15.03 36.82
CA GLU A 12 11.33 13.63 37.08
C GLU A 12 9.90 13.59 37.65
N ASN A 13 9.09 12.66 37.14
CA ASN A 13 7.68 12.43 37.50
C ASN A 13 6.67 13.52 37.11
N GLN A 14 7.08 14.68 36.60
CA GLN A 14 6.18 15.69 36.03
C GLN A 14 6.20 15.69 34.50
N ASP A 15 7.37 15.45 33.90
CA ASP A 15 7.53 15.56 32.45
C ASP A 15 7.31 14.23 31.74
N ARG A 16 6.41 14.22 30.75
CA ARG A 16 6.20 13.07 29.86
C ARG A 16 7.25 13.09 28.75
N VAL A 17 7.98 11.99 28.61
CA VAL A 17 8.93 11.80 27.51
C VAL A 17 8.20 11.14 26.33
N LEU A 18 7.95 11.92 25.28
CA LEU A 18 7.42 11.40 24.01
C LEU A 18 8.60 10.97 23.13
N ARG A 19 8.61 9.70 22.70
CA ARG A 19 9.59 9.21 21.72
C ARG A 19 8.90 9.11 20.37
N ILE A 20 9.32 9.95 19.44
CA ILE A 20 8.76 10.04 18.10
C ILE A 20 9.80 9.53 17.09
N SER A 21 9.35 8.80 16.06
CA SER A 21 10.22 8.43 14.94
C SER A 21 10.58 9.65 14.11
N ILE A 22 11.79 9.69 13.55
CA ILE A 22 12.18 10.72 12.56
C ILE A 22 11.24 10.77 11.33
N HIS A 23 10.47 9.70 11.10
CA HIS A 23 9.53 9.57 9.98
C HIS A 23 8.06 9.76 10.40
N GLN A 24 7.82 10.32 11.59
CA GLN A 24 6.46 10.46 12.11
C GLN A 24 5.55 11.26 11.18
N ASP A 25 6.05 12.35 10.61
CA ASP A 25 5.29 13.17 9.67
C ASP A 25 4.78 12.36 8.47
N ILE A 26 5.61 11.44 7.96
CA ILE A 26 5.23 10.54 6.86
C ILE A 26 4.16 9.55 7.32
N TYR A 27 4.30 8.99 8.52
CA TYR A 27 3.29 8.07 9.07
C TYR A 27 1.95 8.75 9.31
N ASP A 28 1.96 10.01 9.73
CA ASP A 28 0.75 10.78 9.95
C ASP A 28 0.06 11.14 8.62
N GLN A 29 0.82 11.52 7.59
CA GLN A 29 0.29 11.66 6.23
C GLN A 29 -0.34 10.36 5.70
N LEU A 30 0.34 9.22 5.86
CA LEU A 30 -0.20 7.92 5.45
C LEU A 30 -1.44 7.52 6.24
N ARG A 31 -1.50 7.90 7.54
CA ARG A 31 -2.68 7.69 8.39
C ARG A 31 -3.86 8.50 7.89
N GLU A 32 -3.67 9.77 7.56
CA GLU A 32 -4.72 10.63 6.98
C GLU A 32 -5.23 10.06 5.66
N GLN A 33 -4.32 9.67 4.76
CA GLN A 33 -4.69 9.02 3.50
C GLN A 33 -5.50 7.74 3.70
N ARG A 34 -5.13 6.90 4.66
CA ARG A 34 -5.86 5.68 5.00
C ARG A 34 -7.26 5.98 5.57
N LEU A 35 -7.41 7.05 6.34
CA LEU A 35 -8.67 7.45 6.96
C LEU A 35 -9.62 8.18 5.99
N SER A 36 -9.09 8.73 4.89
CA SER A 36 -9.87 9.35 3.82
C SER A 36 -10.93 8.39 3.25
N MET A 37 -11.99 8.94 2.65
CA MET A 37 -13.05 8.14 2.00
C MET A 37 -12.48 7.21 0.94
N ARG A 38 -11.57 7.73 0.10
CA ARG A 38 -10.86 6.93 -0.90
C ARG A 38 -10.03 5.81 -0.27
N GLY A 39 -9.33 6.08 0.84
CA GLY A 39 -8.57 5.09 1.58
C GLY A 39 -9.43 3.94 2.10
N LYS A 40 -10.63 4.26 2.63
CA LYS A 40 -11.61 3.25 3.08
C LYS A 40 -12.14 2.39 1.94
N ILE A 41 -12.46 2.99 0.79
CA ILE A 41 -12.88 2.26 -0.42
C ILE A 41 -11.75 1.37 -0.93
N LEU A 42 -10.52 1.88 -1.03
CA LEU A 42 -9.36 1.08 -1.44
C LEU A 42 -9.10 -0.10 -0.49
N ARG A 43 -9.33 0.10 0.81
CA ARG A 43 -9.24 -0.98 1.81
C ARG A 43 -10.30 -2.05 1.59
N SER A 44 -11.53 -1.70 1.24
CA SER A 44 -12.61 -2.69 1.03
C SER A 44 -12.41 -3.51 -0.26
N VAL A 45 -11.86 -2.93 -1.31
CA VAL A 45 -11.63 -3.63 -2.60
C VAL A 45 -10.29 -4.38 -2.69
N ARG A 46 -9.34 -4.11 -1.77
CA ARG A 46 -8.00 -4.74 -1.77
C ARG A 46 -8.03 -6.28 -1.71
N PRO A 47 -8.86 -6.91 -0.85
CA PRO A 47 -8.92 -8.36 -0.73
C PRO A 47 -9.22 -9.05 -2.06
N SER A 48 -10.18 -8.53 -2.83
CA SER A 48 -10.61 -9.10 -4.11
C SER A 48 -9.73 -8.71 -5.31
N THR A 49 -8.77 -7.80 -5.12
CA THR A 49 -7.91 -7.28 -6.19
C THR A 49 -6.45 -7.62 -5.95
N VAL A 50 -5.74 -6.77 -5.21
CA VAL A 50 -4.30 -6.86 -5.00
C VAL A 50 -3.94 -8.12 -4.21
N GLU A 51 -4.64 -8.37 -3.11
CA GLU A 51 -4.33 -9.50 -2.22
C GLU A 51 -4.66 -10.83 -2.89
N LEU A 52 -5.79 -10.91 -3.62
CA LEU A 52 -6.12 -12.06 -4.43
C LEU A 52 -5.08 -12.32 -5.54
N SER A 53 -4.59 -11.28 -6.21
CA SER A 53 -3.52 -11.42 -7.21
C SER A 53 -2.25 -11.99 -6.59
N PHE A 54 -1.90 -11.58 -5.37
CA PHE A 54 -0.76 -12.14 -4.64
C PHE A 54 -1.00 -13.57 -4.18
N ALA A 55 -2.22 -13.92 -3.74
CA ALA A 55 -2.57 -15.29 -3.41
C ALA A 55 -2.43 -16.21 -4.63
N HIS A 56 -2.98 -15.81 -5.78
CA HIS A 56 -2.83 -16.55 -7.04
C HIS A 56 -1.36 -16.67 -7.48
N SER A 57 -0.57 -15.61 -7.31
CA SER A 57 0.87 -15.64 -7.54
C SER A 57 1.58 -16.71 -6.72
N LYS A 58 1.23 -16.85 -5.44
CA LYS A 58 1.83 -17.86 -4.58
C LYS A 58 1.41 -19.27 -5.01
N GLU A 59 0.11 -19.49 -5.15
CA GLU A 59 -0.48 -20.81 -5.41
C GLU A 59 -0.17 -21.30 -6.85
N LEU A 60 -0.55 -20.51 -7.86
CA LEU A 60 -0.52 -20.93 -9.27
C LEU A 60 0.86 -20.77 -9.92
N HIS A 61 1.68 -19.83 -9.42
CA HIS A 61 3.01 -19.56 -9.99
C HIS A 61 4.16 -19.99 -9.07
N GLY A 62 3.86 -20.65 -7.95
CA GLY A 62 4.84 -21.25 -7.04
C GLY A 62 5.72 -20.23 -6.33
N LEU A 63 5.19 -19.05 -6.02
CA LEU A 63 5.90 -17.98 -5.32
C LEU A 63 5.86 -18.10 -3.79
N HIS A 64 5.45 -19.25 -3.25
CA HIS A 64 5.63 -19.59 -1.83
C HIS A 64 7.11 -19.71 -1.45
N TYR A 65 7.95 -20.17 -2.39
CA TYR A 65 9.37 -20.37 -2.19
C TYR A 65 10.17 -19.86 -3.38
N ALA A 66 11.45 -19.56 -3.15
CA ALA A 66 12.38 -19.25 -4.24
C ALA A 66 12.65 -20.52 -5.05
N ARG A 67 12.02 -20.65 -6.22
CA ARG A 67 12.18 -21.81 -7.11
C ARG A 67 13.58 -21.90 -7.73
N TYR A 68 14.20 -20.75 -8.02
CA TYR A 68 15.52 -20.68 -8.63
C TYR A 68 16.58 -20.25 -7.64
N ARG A 69 17.83 -20.68 -7.86
CA ARG A 69 18.99 -20.21 -7.11
C ARG A 69 19.49 -18.87 -7.66
N GLY A 70 19.71 -17.92 -6.76
CA GLY A 70 20.24 -16.58 -7.07
C GLY A 70 19.14 -15.52 -7.32
N VAL A 71 19.38 -14.31 -6.80
CA VAL A 71 18.41 -13.20 -6.80
C VAL A 71 17.97 -12.82 -8.21
N GLN A 72 18.89 -12.81 -9.18
CA GLN A 72 18.57 -12.42 -10.56
C GLN A 72 17.54 -13.36 -11.20
N LYS A 73 17.69 -14.68 -11.02
CA LYS A 73 16.78 -15.67 -11.60
C LYS A 73 15.39 -15.62 -10.95
N VAL A 74 15.34 -15.48 -9.61
CA VAL A 74 14.08 -15.30 -8.87
C VAL A 74 13.39 -14.01 -9.30
N LYS A 75 14.14 -12.92 -9.46
CA LYS A 75 13.61 -11.63 -9.93
C LYS A 75 13.00 -11.77 -11.33
N SER A 76 13.68 -12.45 -12.25
CA SER A 76 13.14 -12.70 -13.60
C SER A 76 11.82 -13.48 -13.56
N GLN A 77 11.71 -14.51 -12.72
CA GLN A 77 10.47 -15.26 -12.52
C GLN A 77 9.34 -14.35 -12.02
N VAL A 78 9.58 -13.59 -10.96
CA VAL A 78 8.56 -12.70 -10.35
C VAL A 78 8.11 -11.64 -11.35
N LEU A 79 9.05 -11.02 -12.08
CA LEU A 79 8.72 -10.03 -13.11
C LEU A 79 7.88 -10.62 -14.23
N MET A 80 8.26 -11.81 -14.73
CA MET A 80 7.50 -12.47 -15.79
C MET A 80 6.08 -12.82 -15.33
N THR A 81 5.92 -13.34 -14.11
CA THR A 81 4.60 -13.60 -13.52
C THR A 81 3.78 -12.32 -13.40
N ALA A 82 4.37 -11.23 -12.91
CA ALA A 82 3.68 -9.94 -12.77
C ALA A 82 3.23 -9.38 -14.12
N ILE A 83 4.07 -9.48 -15.16
CA ILE A 83 3.74 -9.05 -16.53
C ILE A 83 2.52 -9.83 -17.05
N ILE A 84 2.51 -11.16 -16.91
CA ILE A 84 1.41 -12.01 -17.38
C ILE A 84 0.11 -11.67 -16.63
N GLN A 85 0.16 -11.49 -15.31
CA GLN A 85 -1.01 -11.13 -14.51
C GLN A 85 -1.56 -9.74 -14.90
N ASN A 86 -0.68 -8.77 -15.12
CA ASN A 86 -1.06 -7.44 -15.57
C ASN A 86 -1.68 -7.48 -16.97
N LEU A 87 -1.14 -8.28 -17.89
CA LEU A 87 -1.71 -8.46 -19.22
C LEU A 87 -3.11 -9.08 -19.16
N LYS A 88 -3.30 -10.13 -18.35
CA LYS A 88 -4.62 -10.75 -18.12
C LYS A 88 -5.63 -9.76 -17.52
N LYS A 89 -5.18 -8.91 -16.60
CA LYS A 89 -6.02 -7.85 -16.04
C LYS A 89 -6.39 -6.84 -17.13
N TRP A 90 -5.42 -6.42 -17.94
CA TRP A 90 -5.64 -5.44 -19.00
C TRP A 90 -6.61 -5.93 -20.08
N THR A 91 -6.49 -7.18 -20.53
CA THR A 91 -7.44 -7.77 -21.50
C THR A 91 -8.85 -7.84 -20.93
N LYS A 92 -9.00 -8.23 -19.65
CA LYS A 92 -10.31 -8.21 -18.96
C LYS A 92 -10.90 -6.81 -18.91
N LEU A 93 -10.11 -5.80 -18.53
CA LEU A 93 -10.57 -4.40 -18.50
C LEU A 93 -10.96 -3.89 -19.89
N ARG A 94 -10.17 -4.23 -20.92
CA ARG A 94 -10.44 -3.84 -22.30
C ARG A 94 -11.73 -4.49 -22.83
N SER A 95 -11.98 -5.76 -22.51
CA SER A 95 -13.22 -6.45 -22.85
C SER A 95 -14.44 -5.81 -22.19
N LEU A 96 -14.35 -5.48 -20.89
CA LEU A 96 -15.45 -4.78 -20.20
C LEU A 96 -15.73 -3.41 -20.81
N LYS A 97 -14.68 -2.68 -21.22
CA LYS A 97 -14.82 -1.41 -21.92
C LYS A 97 -15.57 -1.53 -23.25
N GLN A 98 -15.42 -2.64 -23.98
CA GLN A 98 -16.17 -2.88 -25.23
C GLN A 98 -17.68 -3.08 -24.98
N VAL A 99 -18.05 -3.55 -23.79
CA VAL A 99 -19.45 -3.74 -23.36
C VAL A 99 -20.00 -2.46 -22.68
N GLY A 100 -19.26 -1.35 -22.71
CA GLY A 100 -19.67 -0.07 -22.11
C GLY A 100 -19.43 0.03 -20.59
N LEU A 101 -18.79 -0.97 -19.97
CA LEU A 101 -18.41 -0.93 -18.55
C LEU A 101 -17.04 -0.26 -18.39
N HIS A 102 -17.05 1.02 -18.02
CA HIS A 102 -15.84 1.80 -17.75
C HIS A 102 -15.44 1.72 -16.28
N LEU A 103 -14.39 0.93 -15.99
CA LEU A 103 -13.77 0.89 -14.67
C LEU A 103 -12.77 2.05 -14.54
N THR A 104 -13.24 3.24 -14.21
CA THR A 104 -12.39 4.41 -13.96
C THR A 104 -11.86 4.40 -12.52
N HIS A 105 -10.60 4.77 -12.34
CA HIS A 105 -9.98 4.98 -11.03
C HIS A 105 -10.38 6.34 -10.42
N GLN A 106 -10.88 7.26 -11.24
CA GLN A 106 -11.52 8.47 -10.76
C GLN A 106 -12.85 8.07 -10.12
N ILE A 107 -13.00 8.40 -8.84
CA ILE A 107 -14.32 8.59 -8.26
C ILE A 107 -14.89 9.74 -9.08
N ILE A 108 -15.94 9.47 -9.86
CA ILE A 108 -16.73 10.54 -10.47
C ILE A 108 -17.42 11.19 -9.27
N GLU A 109 -16.74 12.17 -8.66
CA GLU A 109 -17.45 13.14 -7.85
C GLU A 109 -18.36 13.83 -8.86
N GLU A 110 -19.66 13.59 -8.78
CA GLU A 110 -20.62 14.44 -9.44
C GLU A 110 -20.28 15.86 -8.98
N THR A 111 -19.61 16.63 -9.83
CA THR A 111 -19.53 18.07 -9.68
C THR A 111 -20.96 18.54 -9.80
N THR A 112 -21.61 18.72 -8.66
CA THR A 112 -22.89 19.43 -8.53
C THR A 112 -22.69 20.79 -9.17
N LEU A 113 -23.19 20.94 -10.41
CA LEU A 113 -23.47 22.23 -11.03
C LEU A 113 -24.63 22.89 -10.29
#